data_AF-A0A645A6F2-F1
#
_entry.id   AF-A0A645A6F2-F1
#
_cell.length_a   1.000
_cell.length_b   1.000
_cell.length_c   1.000
_cell.angle_alpha   90.00
_cell.angle_beta   90.00
_cell.angle_gamma   90.00
#
_symmetry.space_group_name_H-M   'P 1'
#
loop_
_entity.id
_entity.type
_entity.pdbx_description
1 polymer ?
#
loop_
_entity_poly.entity_id
_entity_poly.type
_entity_poly.pdbx_seq_one_letter_code
_entity_poly.pdbx_strand_id
1 'polypeptide(L)'
;MLTALTQTSGGFIQAIADISKVLKIKGEIIPASSQIITLCALMDDGRVVKGESNIPKYGRRICEVFYQERVEATSSAVEAILNADMIIFGIGSLYTSIIPNIVIEDLRQALLISKATKVYLCNAMTQRGETDDYRLEDHVEAIEKHLQGSLDLVIFANDELPDYILQRYVLEQAYPVHRALQNHPYLIEEKQLLSFNNNLIRHDSNRIRDIFGELLTRFGRK
;
A
#
# COMPACT_ATOMS: atom_id res chain seq x y z
N MET A 1 7.58 22.43 -0.21
CA MET A 1 7.87 22.56 1.24
C MET A 1 8.93 21.56 1.68
N LEU A 2 8.69 20.24 1.55
CA LEU A 2 9.66 19.20 1.92
C LEU A 2 11.00 19.26 1.16
N THR A 3 10.98 19.58 -0.14
CA THR A 3 12.20 19.78 -0.94
C THR A 3 13.06 20.93 -0.41
N ALA A 4 12.45 22.06 -0.04
CA ALA A 4 13.15 23.20 0.54
C ALA A 4 13.69 22.87 1.93
N LEU A 5 12.91 22.16 2.76
CA LEU A 5 13.35 21.71 4.08
C LEU A 5 14.48 20.70 3.99
N THR A 6 14.47 19.80 3.01
CA THR A 6 15.58 18.84 2.81
C THR A 6 16.90 19.56 2.53
N GLN A 7 16.86 20.67 1.79
CA GLN A 7 18.03 21.51 1.51
C GLN A 7 18.51 22.29 2.74
N THR A 8 17.61 22.65 3.67
CA THR A 8 17.95 23.46 4.85
C THR A 8 18.20 22.65 6.13
N SER A 9 17.61 21.46 6.26
CA SER A 9 17.60 20.64 7.49
C SER A 9 18.74 19.62 7.55
N GLY A 10 19.74 19.69 6.67
CA GLY A 10 20.89 18.77 6.69
C GLY A 10 20.59 17.35 6.20
N GLY A 11 19.44 17.12 5.54
CA GLY A 11 19.07 15.85 4.93
C GLY A 11 17.57 15.56 4.91
N PHE A 12 17.15 14.56 4.14
CA PHE A 12 15.74 14.20 3.95
C PHE A 12 15.07 13.70 5.24
N ILE A 13 15.76 12.85 6.01
CA ILE A 13 15.25 12.32 7.29
C ILE A 13 14.95 13.46 8.27
N GLN A 14 15.87 14.42 8.42
CA GLN A 14 15.68 15.54 9.32
C GLN A 14 14.52 16.44 8.86
N ALA A 15 14.35 16.64 7.55
CA ALA A 15 13.20 17.37 7.02
C ALA A 15 11.85 16.70 7.35
N ILE A 16 11.78 15.36 7.31
CA ILE A 16 10.59 14.62 7.74
C ILE A 16 10.31 14.80 9.24
N ALA A 17 11.36 14.72 10.07
CA ALA A 17 11.24 14.94 11.51
C ALA A 17 10.76 16.36 11.84
N ASP A 18 11.33 17.36 11.16
CA ASP A 18 10.97 18.78 11.34
C ASP A 18 9.52 19.05 10.94
N ILE A 19 9.08 18.54 9.78
CA ILE A 19 7.69 18.67 9.33
C ILE A 19 6.73 17.98 10.31
N SER A 20 7.07 16.77 10.77
CA SER A 20 6.24 16.02 11.71
C SER A 20 6.02 16.81 13.00
N LYS A 21 7.07 17.48 13.49
CA LYS A 21 7.00 18.36 14.67
C LYS A 21 6.17 19.61 14.42
N VAL A 22 6.36 20.28 13.28
CA VAL A 22 5.60 21.49 12.90
C VAL A 22 4.11 21.18 12.76
N LEU A 23 3.77 20.06 12.14
CA LEU A 23 2.38 19.61 11.93
C LEU A 23 1.77 18.91 13.17
N LYS A 24 2.53 18.78 14.26
CA LYS A 24 2.10 18.13 15.52
C LYS A 24 1.49 16.74 15.29
N ILE A 25 2.14 15.95 14.44
CA ILE A 25 1.69 14.60 14.08
C ILE A 25 1.70 13.72 15.33
N LYS A 26 0.62 12.97 15.55
CA LYS A 26 0.56 11.93 16.58
C LYS A 26 0.97 10.61 15.94
N GLY A 27 2.13 10.09 16.32
CA GLY A 27 2.77 8.93 15.71
C GLY A 27 4.06 9.31 15.00
N GLU A 28 4.72 8.33 14.39
CA GLU A 28 6.01 8.50 13.71
C GLU A 28 5.85 8.32 12.20
N ILE A 29 6.49 9.20 11.42
CA ILE A 29 6.64 9.04 9.97
C ILE A 29 8.07 8.58 9.72
N ILE A 30 8.21 7.32 9.32
CA ILE A 30 9.51 6.69 9.11
C ILE A 30 9.71 6.47 7.60
N PRO A 31 10.74 7.09 6.99
CA PRO A 31 11.06 6.81 5.59
C PRO A 31 11.64 5.40 5.46
N ALA A 32 11.22 4.67 4.42
CA ALA A 32 11.69 3.32 4.17
C ALA A 32 13.21 3.27 3.92
N SER A 33 13.76 4.27 3.22
CA SER A 33 15.19 4.44 2.97
C SER A 33 15.58 5.93 3.03
N SER A 34 16.85 6.20 3.30
CA SER A 34 17.46 7.54 3.18
C SER A 34 17.99 7.83 1.77
N GLN A 35 18.05 6.81 0.92
CA GLN A 35 18.64 6.89 -0.42
C GLN A 35 17.66 7.50 -1.43
N ILE A 36 18.21 8.12 -2.47
CA ILE A 36 17.44 8.47 -3.66
C ILE A 36 17.32 7.21 -4.52
N ILE A 37 16.11 6.69 -4.64
CA ILE A 37 15.83 5.41 -5.31
C ILE A 37 14.93 5.61 -6.52
N THR A 38 15.06 4.73 -7.51
CA THR A 38 14.19 4.71 -8.70
C THR A 38 13.54 3.33 -8.82
N LEU A 39 12.22 3.30 -8.62
CA LEU A 39 11.43 2.09 -8.80
C LEU A 39 11.46 1.64 -10.27
N CYS A 40 11.60 0.34 -10.50
CA CYS A 40 11.51 -0.28 -11.81
C CYS A 40 10.37 -1.31 -11.82
N ALA A 41 9.76 -1.52 -12.98
CA ALA A 41 8.77 -2.57 -13.21
C ALA A 41 9.17 -3.44 -14.40
N LEU A 42 9.12 -4.76 -14.24
CA LEU A 42 9.14 -5.72 -15.34
C LEU A 42 7.70 -5.90 -15.84
N MET A 43 7.49 -5.66 -17.13
CA MET A 43 6.20 -5.78 -17.78
C MET A 43 6.04 -7.17 -18.43
N ASP A 44 4.80 -7.54 -18.75
CA ASP A 44 4.46 -8.83 -19.38
C ASP A 44 5.07 -9.06 -20.77
N ASP A 45 5.54 -8.02 -21.43
CA ASP A 45 6.27 -8.06 -22.71
C ASP A 45 7.79 -8.21 -22.53
N GLY A 46 8.25 -8.37 -21.29
CA GLY A 46 9.65 -8.53 -20.90
C GLY A 46 10.43 -7.22 -20.80
N ARG A 47 9.82 -6.06 -21.03
CA ARG A 47 10.51 -4.76 -20.92
C ARG A 47 10.54 -4.27 -19.48
N VAL A 48 11.59 -3.53 -19.16
CA VAL A 48 11.76 -2.86 -17.88
C VAL A 48 11.44 -1.37 -18.02
N VAL A 49 10.45 -0.90 -17.27
CA VAL A 49 10.08 0.52 -17.17
C VAL A 49 10.69 1.10 -15.90
N LYS A 50 11.36 2.25 -16.01
CA LYS A 50 12.00 2.93 -14.87
C LYS A 50 11.24 4.20 -14.48
N GLY A 51 11.10 4.41 -13.18
CA GLY A 51 10.46 5.58 -12.58
C GLY A 51 8.97 5.34 -12.31
N GLU A 52 8.56 5.61 -11.07
CA GLU A 52 7.19 5.42 -10.56
C GLU A 52 6.13 6.03 -11.48
N SER A 53 6.35 7.27 -11.94
CA SER A 53 5.39 8.00 -12.78
C SER A 53 5.27 7.49 -14.23
N ASN A 54 6.19 6.62 -14.66
CA ASN A 54 6.19 6.02 -16.00
C ASN A 54 5.51 4.65 -16.01
N ILE A 55 5.56 3.93 -14.89
CA ILE A 55 5.07 2.54 -14.78
C ILE A 55 3.59 2.43 -15.19
N PRO A 56 2.63 3.19 -14.62
CA PRO A 56 1.23 3.09 -15.00
C PRO A 56 0.95 3.58 -16.44
N LYS A 57 1.80 4.46 -16.97
CA LYS A 57 1.62 5.05 -18.31
C LYS A 57 2.05 4.11 -19.44
N TYR A 58 2.78 3.04 -19.11
CA TYR A 58 3.28 2.11 -20.11
C TYR A 58 2.14 1.29 -20.76
N GLY A 59 1.05 1.04 -20.02
CA GLY A 59 -0.17 0.42 -20.58
C GLY A 59 -0.04 -1.09 -20.83
N ARG A 60 0.78 -1.79 -20.04
CA ARG A 60 0.90 -3.26 -20.03
C ARG A 60 0.81 -3.78 -18.61
N ARG A 61 0.58 -5.08 -18.44
CA ARG A 61 0.50 -5.70 -17.11
C ARG A 61 1.87 -5.70 -16.45
N ILE A 62 1.92 -5.30 -15.18
CA ILE A 62 3.12 -5.39 -14.34
C ILE A 62 3.27 -6.83 -13.86
N CYS A 63 4.44 -7.43 -14.07
CA CYS A 63 4.79 -8.74 -13.57
C CYS A 63 5.49 -8.70 -12.22
N GLU A 64 6.37 -7.71 -12.04
CA GLU A 64 7.19 -7.52 -10.85
C GLU A 64 7.66 -6.06 -10.76
N VAL A 65 7.77 -5.52 -9.55
CA VAL A 65 8.49 -4.26 -9.29
C VAL A 65 9.71 -4.52 -8.43
N PHE A 66 10.79 -3.76 -8.67
CA PHE A 66 12.08 -3.98 -8.04
C PHE A 66 12.95 -2.72 -8.09
N TYR A 67 14.06 -2.74 -7.36
CA TYR A 67 15.14 -1.75 -7.47
C TYR A 67 16.34 -2.38 -8.17
N GLN A 68 16.95 -1.66 -9.12
CA GLN A 68 18.13 -2.16 -9.84
C GLN A 68 19.38 -2.23 -8.96
N GLU A 69 19.47 -1.33 -8.00
CA GLU A 69 20.54 -1.28 -7.01
C GLU A 69 20.00 -1.69 -5.64
N ARG A 70 20.89 -2.16 -4.77
CA ARG A 70 20.52 -2.49 -3.39
C ARG A 70 20.06 -1.23 -2.68
N VAL A 71 18.83 -1.28 -2.17
CA VAL A 71 18.27 -0.25 -1.29
C VAL A 71 18.42 -0.71 0.16
N GLU A 72 19.02 0.13 0.98
CA GLU A 72 19.16 -0.07 2.42
C GLU A 72 17.95 0.54 3.12
N ALA A 73 17.32 -0.25 4.00
CA ALA A 73 16.24 0.28 4.83
C ALA A 73 16.80 1.17 5.95
N THR A 74 15.99 2.12 6.42
CA THR A 74 16.31 2.78 7.69
C THR A 74 16.15 1.80 8.85
N SER A 75 17.07 1.87 9.83
CA SER A 75 17.01 0.99 11.02
C SER A 75 15.69 1.14 11.77
N SER A 76 15.15 2.36 11.86
CA SER A 76 13.87 2.62 12.50
C SER A 76 12.69 1.95 11.78
N ALA A 77 12.73 1.82 10.45
CA ALA A 77 11.68 1.10 9.71
C ALA A 77 11.71 -0.39 10.01
N VAL A 78 12.91 -0.98 10.04
CA VAL A 78 13.10 -2.39 10.41
C VAL A 78 12.63 -2.64 11.85
N GLU A 79 13.05 -1.80 12.80
CA GLU A 79 12.65 -1.92 14.21
C GLU A 79 11.14 -1.76 14.40
N ALA A 80 10.50 -0.81 13.71
CA ALA A 80 9.06 -0.62 13.78
C ALA A 80 8.30 -1.88 13.31
N ILE A 81 8.74 -2.51 12.22
CA ILE A 81 8.14 -3.75 11.69
C ILE A 81 8.30 -4.92 12.66
N LEU A 82 9.48 -5.07 13.27
CA LEU A 82 9.77 -6.17 14.19
C LEU A 82 8.99 -6.04 15.51
N ASN A 83 8.79 -4.81 15.97
CA ASN A 83 8.10 -4.51 17.22
C ASN A 83 6.59 -4.35 17.07
N ALA A 84 6.07 -4.27 15.84
CA ALA A 84 4.65 -4.10 15.59
C ALA A 84 3.81 -5.28 16.14
N ASP A 85 2.62 -4.96 16.64
CA ASP A 85 1.59 -5.95 16.94
C ASP A 85 0.80 -6.33 15.68
N MET A 86 0.64 -5.35 14.79
CA MET A 86 -0.06 -5.46 13.52
C MET A 86 0.63 -4.61 12.47
N ILE A 87 0.65 -5.12 11.24
CA ILE A 87 1.17 -4.42 10.06
C ILE A 87 0.04 -4.32 9.05
N ILE A 88 -0.28 -3.10 8.64
CA ILE A 88 -1.33 -2.84 7.66
C ILE A 88 -0.69 -2.43 6.33
N PHE A 89 -1.02 -3.17 5.28
CA PHE A 89 -0.67 -2.85 3.90
C PHE A 89 -1.84 -2.07 3.27
N GLY A 90 -1.56 -0.89 2.71
CA GLY A 90 -2.57 -0.03 2.09
C GLY A 90 -3.04 1.11 2.97
N ILE A 91 -4.00 1.93 2.53
CA ILE A 91 -4.59 2.02 1.19
C ILE A 91 -3.61 2.75 0.26
N GLY A 92 -3.43 2.26 -0.96
CA GLY A 92 -2.58 2.93 -1.94
C GLY A 92 -2.41 2.15 -3.23
N SER A 93 -1.76 2.76 -4.21
CA SER A 93 -1.39 2.09 -5.45
C SER A 93 -0.57 0.83 -5.13
N LEU A 94 -0.96 -0.30 -5.71
CA LEU A 94 -0.41 -1.60 -5.34
C LEU A 94 1.09 -1.67 -5.67
N TYR A 95 1.45 -1.36 -6.91
CA TYR A 95 2.81 -1.51 -7.43
C TYR A 95 3.67 -0.27 -7.23
N THR A 96 3.06 0.89 -7.03
CA THR A 96 3.80 2.17 -6.89
C THR A 96 3.76 2.78 -5.48
N SER A 97 3.01 2.21 -4.53
CA SER A 97 2.99 2.70 -3.13
C SER A 97 3.17 1.60 -2.08
N ILE A 98 2.54 0.43 -2.25
CA ILE A 98 2.60 -0.64 -1.25
C ILE A 98 3.84 -1.52 -1.48
N ILE A 99 3.88 -2.21 -2.62
CA ILE A 99 4.94 -3.17 -2.96
C ILE A 99 6.35 -2.54 -2.99
N PRO A 100 6.57 -1.26 -3.39
CA PRO A 100 7.90 -0.64 -3.36
C PRO A 100 8.57 -0.64 -1.98
N ASN A 101 7.81 -0.70 -0.88
CA ASN A 101 8.35 -0.86 0.45
C ASN A 101 8.69 -2.34 0.74
N ILE A 102 7.85 -3.26 0.26
CA ILE A 102 8.00 -4.71 0.46
C ILE A 102 9.26 -5.23 -0.24
N VAL A 103 9.61 -4.71 -1.41
CA VAL A 103 10.74 -5.20 -2.22
C VAL A 103 12.10 -4.66 -1.76
N ILE A 104 12.14 -3.84 -0.71
CA ILE A 104 13.39 -3.50 0.00
C ILE A 104 13.76 -4.71 0.86
N GLU A 105 14.90 -5.34 0.58
CA GLU A 105 15.28 -6.63 1.17
C GLU A 105 15.21 -6.62 2.70
N ASP A 106 15.77 -5.60 3.35
CA ASP A 106 15.80 -5.51 4.81
C ASP A 106 14.39 -5.43 5.42
N LEU A 107 13.47 -4.70 4.77
CA LEU A 107 12.07 -4.60 5.19
C LEU A 107 11.32 -5.90 4.91
N ARG A 108 11.55 -6.54 3.77
CA ARG A 108 10.97 -7.85 3.44
C ARG A 108 11.31 -8.88 4.49
N GLN A 109 12.58 -8.98 4.85
CA GLN A 109 13.04 -9.92 5.87
C GLN A 109 12.41 -9.62 7.23
N ALA A 110 12.34 -8.34 7.62
CA ALA A 110 11.66 -7.93 8.83
C ALA A 110 10.17 -8.32 8.83
N LEU A 111 9.47 -8.12 7.71
CA LEU A 111 8.06 -8.51 7.54
C LEU A 111 7.89 -10.03 7.68
N LEU A 112 8.76 -10.82 7.06
CA LEU A 112 8.71 -12.28 7.10
C LEU A 112 8.91 -12.85 8.51
N ILE A 113 9.87 -12.32 9.27
CA ILE A 113 10.15 -12.81 10.63
C ILE A 113 9.25 -12.16 11.70
N SER A 114 8.59 -11.05 11.37
CA SER A 114 7.69 -10.36 12.30
C SER A 114 6.50 -11.25 12.64
N LYS A 115 6.22 -11.31 13.95
CA LYS A 115 5.06 -11.99 14.53
C LYS A 115 3.80 -11.11 14.51
N ALA A 116 3.88 -9.93 13.92
CA ALA A 116 2.73 -9.05 13.75
C ALA A 116 1.69 -9.69 12.83
N THR A 117 0.41 -9.44 13.11
CA THR A 117 -0.67 -9.81 12.18
C THR A 117 -0.56 -8.94 10.93
N LYS A 118 -0.52 -9.57 9.76
CA LYS A 118 -0.36 -8.93 8.44
C LYS A 118 -1.72 -8.73 7.80
N VAL A 119 -2.17 -7.48 7.77
CA VAL A 119 -3.50 -7.10 7.29
C VAL A 119 -3.39 -6.31 6.00
N TYR A 120 -4.05 -6.72 4.93
CA TYR A 120 -4.18 -5.91 3.72
C TYR A 120 -5.52 -5.18 3.70
N LEU A 121 -5.49 -3.86 3.55
CA LEU A 121 -6.67 -3.04 3.32
C LEU A 121 -6.83 -2.82 1.81
N CYS A 122 -7.75 -3.58 1.21
CA CYS A 122 -7.89 -3.69 -0.23
C CYS A 122 -8.35 -2.39 -0.88
N ASN A 123 -7.83 -2.10 -2.06
CA ASN A 123 -8.33 -1.00 -2.87
C ASN A 123 -9.79 -1.28 -3.29
N ALA A 124 -10.61 -0.22 -3.31
CA ALA A 124 -12.02 -0.32 -3.71
C ALA A 124 -12.20 -0.35 -5.23
N MET A 125 -11.28 0.28 -5.96
CA MET A 125 -11.30 0.39 -7.42
C MET A 125 -9.94 -0.07 -7.97
N THR A 126 -9.95 -0.67 -9.15
CA THR A 126 -8.75 -0.93 -9.94
C THR A 126 -8.10 0.40 -10.37
N GLN A 127 -6.81 0.35 -10.64
CA GLN A 127 -6.04 1.49 -11.11
C GLN A 127 -5.48 1.19 -12.50
N ARG A 128 -5.88 2.03 -13.46
CA ARG A 128 -5.43 1.93 -14.84
C ARG A 128 -3.91 1.89 -14.94
N GLY A 129 -3.39 0.90 -15.64
CA GLY A 129 -1.96 0.68 -15.86
C GLY A 129 -1.22 -0.01 -14.70
N GLU A 130 -1.90 -0.33 -13.60
CA GLU A 130 -1.33 -1.09 -12.48
C GLU A 130 -2.12 -2.36 -12.17
N THR A 131 -3.41 -2.21 -11.91
CA THR A 131 -4.29 -3.29 -11.43
C THR A 131 -5.50 -3.46 -12.34
N ASP A 132 -5.33 -3.22 -13.64
CA ASP A 132 -6.36 -3.48 -14.65
C ASP A 132 -6.88 -4.92 -14.52
N ASP A 133 -8.20 -5.06 -14.47
CA ASP A 133 -8.93 -6.33 -14.31
C ASP A 133 -8.61 -7.14 -13.03
N TYR A 134 -7.90 -6.55 -12.05
CA TYR A 134 -7.60 -7.24 -10.80
C TYR A 134 -8.84 -7.42 -9.93
N ARG A 135 -8.95 -8.62 -9.38
CA ARG A 135 -9.79 -8.94 -8.23
C ARG A 135 -9.01 -8.77 -6.93
N LEU A 136 -9.68 -8.92 -5.79
CA LEU A 136 -9.06 -8.94 -4.47
C LEU A 136 -7.92 -9.97 -4.42
N GLU A 137 -8.13 -11.15 -4.98
CA GLU A 137 -7.16 -12.24 -4.99
C GLU A 137 -5.90 -11.88 -5.76
N ASP A 138 -6.02 -11.18 -6.89
CA ASP A 138 -4.86 -10.72 -7.67
C ASP A 138 -4.03 -9.69 -6.89
N HIS A 139 -4.67 -8.83 -6.08
CA HIS A 139 -3.96 -7.89 -5.20
C HIS A 139 -3.20 -8.65 -4.10
N VAL A 140 -3.83 -9.65 -3.49
CA VAL A 140 -3.20 -10.48 -2.46
C VAL A 140 -2.04 -11.28 -3.05
N GLU A 141 -2.24 -11.95 -4.18
CA GLU A 141 -1.19 -12.71 -4.87
C GLU A 141 0.00 -11.82 -5.21
N ALA A 142 -0.24 -10.60 -5.70
CA ALA A 142 0.84 -9.65 -5.96
C ALA A 142 1.61 -9.31 -4.68
N ILE A 143 0.94 -9.02 -3.56
CA ILE A 143 1.61 -8.72 -2.28
C ILE A 143 2.41 -9.94 -1.80
N GLU A 144 1.78 -11.11 -1.72
CA GLU A 144 2.39 -12.34 -1.22
C GLU A 144 3.58 -12.80 -2.08
N LYS A 145 3.47 -12.65 -3.40
CA LYS A 145 4.58 -12.95 -4.34
C LYS A 145 5.80 -12.09 -4.06
N HIS A 146 5.63 -10.78 -3.85
CA HIS A 146 6.76 -9.87 -3.60
C HIS A 146 7.28 -9.99 -2.16
N LEU A 147 6.38 -10.24 -1.21
CA LEU A 147 6.72 -10.49 0.20
C LEU A 147 7.45 -11.83 0.36
N GLN A 148 7.14 -12.82 -0.47
CA GLN A 148 7.52 -14.23 -0.30
C GLN A 148 6.98 -14.83 1.01
N GLY A 149 5.76 -14.43 1.36
CA GLY A 149 5.07 -14.82 2.59
C GLY A 149 3.58 -14.54 2.49
N SER A 150 2.83 -14.92 3.52
CA SER A 150 1.37 -14.85 3.50
C SER A 150 0.81 -13.67 4.30
N LEU A 151 -0.35 -13.19 3.86
CA LEU A 151 -1.20 -12.28 4.62
C LEU A 151 -2.12 -13.07 5.55
N ASP A 152 -2.49 -12.49 6.69
CA ASP A 152 -3.38 -13.14 7.66
C ASP A 152 -4.84 -12.73 7.43
N LEU A 153 -5.06 -11.47 7.08
CA LEU A 153 -6.38 -10.86 6.97
C LEU A 153 -6.44 -9.85 5.81
N VAL A 154 -7.55 -9.86 5.09
CA VAL A 154 -7.88 -8.84 4.08
C VAL A 154 -9.16 -8.13 4.50
N ILE A 155 -9.08 -6.81 4.60
CA ILE A 155 -10.23 -5.94 4.80
C ILE A 155 -10.68 -5.46 3.42
N PHE A 156 -11.95 -5.71 3.08
CA PHE A 156 -12.52 -5.40 1.79
C PHE A 156 -13.76 -4.51 1.93
N ALA A 157 -13.82 -3.45 1.13
CA ALA A 157 -14.99 -2.58 1.07
C ALA A 157 -16.08 -3.26 0.23
N ASN A 158 -17.26 -3.49 0.81
CA ASN A 158 -18.43 -4.03 0.12
C ASN A 158 -19.60 -3.03 0.17
N ASP A 159 -19.31 -1.74 0.01
CA ASP A 159 -20.33 -0.70 -0.10
C ASP A 159 -21.03 -0.75 -1.45
N GLU A 160 -22.33 -0.47 -1.47
CA GLU A 160 -23.08 -0.24 -2.71
C GLU A 160 -22.58 1.07 -3.34
N LEU A 161 -22.10 0.99 -4.58
CA LEU A 161 -21.52 2.13 -5.29
C LEU A 161 -22.59 2.85 -6.09
N PRO A 162 -22.78 4.18 -5.92
CA PRO A 162 -23.76 4.92 -6.71
C PRO A 162 -23.39 4.95 -8.20
N ASP A 163 -24.33 4.54 -9.07
CA ASP A 163 -24.13 4.43 -10.53
C ASP A 163 -23.57 5.71 -11.17
N TYR A 164 -24.06 6.88 -10.73
CA TYR A 164 -23.64 8.17 -11.28
C TYR A 164 -22.15 8.48 -11.02
N ILE A 165 -21.59 7.96 -9.92
CA ILE A 165 -20.16 8.08 -9.63
C ILE A 165 -19.39 7.03 -10.42
N LEU A 166 -19.91 5.80 -10.47
CA LEU A 166 -19.27 4.69 -11.15
C LEU A 166 -19.02 4.98 -12.64
N GLN A 167 -19.99 5.60 -13.31
CA GLN A 167 -19.86 5.99 -14.73
C GLN A 167 -18.60 6.84 -14.99
N ARG A 168 -18.24 7.74 -14.07
CA ARG A 168 -17.02 8.53 -14.19
C ARG A 168 -15.77 7.66 -14.13
N TYR A 169 -15.70 6.73 -13.19
CA TYR A 169 -14.54 5.84 -13.03
C TYR A 169 -14.37 4.91 -14.24
N VAL A 170 -15.47 4.44 -14.83
CA VAL A 170 -15.44 3.65 -16.07
C VAL A 170 -14.83 4.44 -17.23
N LEU A 171 -15.12 5.74 -17.36
CA LEU A 171 -14.48 6.61 -18.38
C LEU A 171 -12.97 6.77 -18.14
N GLU A 172 -12.52 6.67 -16.89
CA GLU A 172 -11.11 6.67 -16.49
C GLU A 172 -10.46 5.26 -16.58
N GLN A 173 -11.22 4.24 -17.02
CA GLN A 173 -10.82 2.82 -17.04
C GLN A 173 -10.48 2.25 -15.67
N ALA A 174 -11.19 2.72 -14.64
CA ALA A 174 -11.13 2.19 -13.28
C ALA A 174 -12.47 1.51 -12.93
N TYR A 175 -12.40 0.29 -12.41
CA TYR A 175 -13.57 -0.55 -12.13
C TYR A 175 -13.58 -0.99 -10.67
N PRO A 176 -14.73 -1.31 -10.07
CA PRO A 176 -14.78 -1.83 -8.71
C PRO A 176 -13.97 -3.11 -8.61
N VAL A 177 -13.15 -3.22 -7.55
CA VAL A 177 -12.49 -4.49 -7.25
C VAL A 177 -13.56 -5.43 -6.74
N HIS A 178 -13.58 -6.64 -7.28
CA HIS A 178 -14.47 -7.72 -6.84
C HIS A 178 -13.65 -8.85 -6.22
N ARG A 179 -14.32 -9.75 -5.48
CA ARG A 179 -13.70 -10.98 -4.98
C ARG A 179 -14.37 -12.22 -5.57
N ALA A 180 -13.66 -13.33 -5.58
CA ALA A 180 -14.24 -14.62 -5.90
C ALA A 180 -15.04 -15.19 -4.71
N LEU A 181 -16.08 -15.97 -5.03
CA LEU A 181 -16.83 -16.74 -4.03
C LEU A 181 -16.16 -18.11 -3.85
N GLN A 182 -15.01 -18.11 -3.19
CA GLN A 182 -14.24 -19.32 -2.90
C GLN A 182 -13.64 -19.29 -1.49
N ASN A 183 -13.00 -20.39 -1.08
CA ASN A 183 -12.22 -20.42 0.15
C ASN A 183 -10.84 -19.80 -0.10
N HIS A 184 -10.36 -19.02 0.87
CA HIS A 184 -9.05 -18.37 0.82
C HIS A 184 -8.17 -18.87 1.98
N PRO A 185 -6.84 -18.90 1.81
CA PRO A 185 -5.91 -19.25 2.89
C PRO A 185 -5.81 -18.15 3.96
N TYR A 186 -6.29 -16.95 3.66
CA TYR A 186 -6.39 -15.79 4.55
C TYR A 186 -7.85 -15.49 4.90
N LEU A 187 -8.07 -14.76 5.99
CA LEU A 187 -9.40 -14.28 6.36
C LEU A 187 -9.81 -13.09 5.48
N ILE A 188 -11.09 -13.00 5.14
CA ILE A 188 -11.66 -11.82 4.47
C ILE A 188 -12.74 -11.24 5.39
N GLU A 189 -12.62 -9.96 5.71
CA GLU A 189 -13.66 -9.18 6.39
C GLU A 189 -14.21 -8.10 5.47
N GLU A 190 -15.48 -8.23 5.14
CA GLU A 190 -16.22 -7.23 4.38
C GLU A 190 -16.81 -6.19 5.32
N LYS A 191 -16.62 -4.91 4.98
CA LYS A 191 -17.11 -3.80 5.78
C LYS A 191 -17.64 -2.70 4.85
N GLN A 192 -18.49 -1.86 5.41
CA GLN A 192 -18.85 -0.58 4.78
C GLN A 192 -17.73 0.40 5.12
N LEU A 193 -16.91 0.80 4.15
CA LEU A 193 -15.70 1.58 4.37
C LEU A 193 -15.60 2.82 3.50
N LEU A 194 -16.55 3.02 2.58
CA LEU A 194 -16.45 4.07 1.57
C LEU A 194 -17.27 5.31 1.91
N SER A 195 -16.81 6.43 1.36
CA SER A 195 -17.49 7.71 1.29
C SER A 195 -17.57 8.16 -0.17
N PHE A 196 -18.65 8.88 -0.49
CA PHE A 196 -19.01 9.27 -1.86
C PHE A 196 -19.01 10.79 -2.08
N ASN A 197 -18.23 11.51 -1.26
CA ASN A 197 -18.18 12.96 -1.27
C ASN A 197 -17.49 13.48 -2.55
N ASN A 198 -17.96 14.62 -3.08
CA ASN A 198 -17.40 15.28 -4.27
C ASN A 198 -17.34 14.38 -5.53
N ASN A 199 -18.28 13.44 -5.67
CA ASN A 199 -18.33 12.48 -6.78
C ASN A 199 -17.04 11.64 -6.89
N LEU A 200 -16.47 11.25 -5.75
CA LEU A 200 -15.31 10.38 -5.64
C LEU A 200 -15.63 9.19 -4.74
N ILE A 201 -15.11 8.03 -5.09
CA ILE A 201 -15.12 6.83 -4.25
C ILE A 201 -13.81 6.83 -3.45
N ARG A 202 -13.92 7.00 -2.13
CA ARG A 202 -12.76 7.03 -1.22
C ARG A 202 -13.08 6.26 0.05
N HIS A 203 -12.06 5.66 0.64
CA HIS A 203 -12.18 5.15 2.01
C HIS A 203 -12.48 6.30 2.98
N ASP A 204 -13.50 6.10 3.82
CA ASP A 204 -13.89 7.03 4.87
C ASP A 204 -12.93 6.93 6.06
N SER A 205 -12.24 8.02 6.37
CA SER A 205 -11.22 8.03 7.42
C SER A 205 -11.76 7.67 8.82
N ASN A 206 -13.02 7.97 9.13
CA ASN A 206 -13.60 7.60 10.42
C ASN A 206 -13.87 6.10 10.48
N ARG A 207 -14.44 5.53 9.40
CA ARG A 207 -14.69 4.08 9.33
C ARG A 207 -13.38 3.30 9.36
N ILE A 208 -12.34 3.75 8.65
CA ILE A 208 -11.00 3.14 8.72
C ILE A 208 -10.44 3.20 10.14
N ARG A 209 -10.53 4.35 10.82
CA ARG A 209 -10.10 4.49 12.22
C ARG A 209 -10.83 3.50 13.14
N ASP A 210 -12.13 3.35 12.96
CA ASP A 210 -12.94 2.47 13.81
C ASP A 210 -12.55 1.00 13.58
N ILE A 211 -12.31 0.58 12.33
CA ILE A 211 -11.73 -0.73 12.00
C ILE A 211 -10.35 -0.91 12.65
N PHE A 212 -9.48 0.09 12.62
CA PHE A 212 -8.18 -0.02 13.28
C PHE A 212 -8.33 -0.21 14.79
N GLY A 213 -9.30 0.44 15.43
CA GLY A 213 -9.63 0.21 16.84
C GLY A 213 -10.11 -1.21 17.14
N GLU A 214 -10.99 -1.75 16.29
CA GLU A 214 -11.46 -3.15 16.38
C GLU A 214 -10.29 -4.13 16.24
N LEU A 215 -9.45 -3.93 15.22
CA LEU A 215 -8.30 -4.77 14.91
C LEU A 215 -7.25 -4.74 16.03
N LEU A 216 -6.93 -3.57 16.57
CA LEU A 216 -6.03 -3.43 17.72
C LEU A 216 -6.57 -4.12 18.97
N THR A 217 -7.88 -4.07 19.21
CA THR A 217 -8.49 -4.78 20.35
C THR A 217 -8.37 -6.30 20.20
N ARG A 218 -8.44 -6.80 18.97
CA ARG A 218 -8.42 -8.24 18.66
C ARG A 218 -7.01 -8.82 18.58
N PHE A 219 -6.08 -8.09 17.98
CA PHE A 219 -4.75 -8.59 17.62
C PHE A 219 -3.59 -7.81 18.27
N GLY A 220 -3.87 -6.68 18.92
CA GLY A 220 -2.87 -5.94 19.69
C GLY A 220 -2.32 -6.81 20.83
N ARG A 221 -1.00 -6.78 21.04
CA ARG A 221 -0.43 -7.41 22.23
C ARG A 221 -0.87 -6.61 23.46
N LYS A 222 -1.21 -7.32 24.53
CA LYS A 222 -1.44 -6.72 25.85
C LYS A 222 -0.13 -6.37 26.52
#